data_AF-A0A535PQ05-F1
#
_entry.id   AF-A0A535PQ05-F1
#
_cell.length_a   1.000
_cell.length_b   1.000
_cell.length_c   1.000
_cell.angle_alpha   90.00
_cell.angle_beta   90.00
_cell.angle_gamma   90.00
#
_symmetry.space_group_name_H-M   'P 1'
#
loop_
_entity.id
_entity.type
_entity.pdbx_description
1 polymer ?
#
loop_
_entity_poly.entity_id
_entity_poly.type
_entity_poly.pdbx_seq_one_letter_code
_entity_poly.pdbx_strand_id
1 'polypeptide(L)'
;MAHLAVIHGLIYTDLTQVFNRWLVPTYKTAFRWTGNRVDSEDATTWVFLAVAGQLRLPELVQVVDKDVLDAGLEALRRHWADRYGIARVRCGEIRGSEEIPGLESLFDGLTAEMRLALVLRFLRRRSPATIAPQLGIRPEAARRRIIAALGRVAQCTGLQVESSEPVQTDQVSGFIDDVVARRRPVRFEVLPEAWPPMIGAGHVQAAIAGNDLPTHEFVRTLERRLEDRAGRRFVTDLRIWSA
;
A
#
# COMPACT_ATOMS: atom_id res chain seq x y z
N MET A 1 -16.40 -5.29 -23.12
CA MET A 1 -16.58 -5.21 -21.65
C MET A 1 -16.96 -3.78 -21.33
N ALA A 2 -18.22 -3.53 -21.01
CA ALA A 2 -18.70 -2.18 -20.76
C ALA A 2 -18.10 -1.67 -19.45
N HIS A 3 -17.34 -0.57 -19.51
CA HIS A 3 -17.03 0.24 -18.35
C HIS A 3 -18.35 0.63 -17.70
N LEU A 4 -18.62 0.17 -16.47
CA LEU A 4 -19.62 0.78 -15.60
C LEU A 4 -19.07 2.15 -15.20
N ALA A 5 -19.18 3.11 -16.12
CA ALA A 5 -19.00 4.52 -15.86
C ALA A 5 -20.09 4.90 -14.85
N VAL A 6 -19.73 4.96 -13.58
CA VAL A 6 -20.62 5.44 -12.53
C VAL A 6 -20.81 6.94 -12.78
N ILE A 7 -21.96 7.27 -13.36
CA ILE A 7 -22.39 8.62 -13.73
C ILE A 7 -22.48 9.48 -12.45
N HIS A 8 -21.93 10.69 -12.50
CA HIS A 8 -22.11 11.70 -11.45
C HIS A 8 -23.62 11.92 -11.20
N GLY A 9 -24.08 11.71 -9.97
CA GLY A 9 -25.52 11.73 -9.61
C GLY A 9 -26.14 10.35 -9.31
N LEU A 10 -25.37 9.27 -9.38
CA LEU A 10 -25.80 7.94 -8.96
C LEU A 10 -25.63 7.70 -7.45
N ILE A 11 -26.42 6.76 -6.94
CA ILE A 11 -26.38 6.25 -5.57
C ILE A 11 -25.81 4.83 -5.57
N TYR A 12 -25.02 4.49 -4.55
CA TYR A 12 -24.83 3.09 -4.19
C TYR A 12 -26.08 2.61 -3.48
N THR A 13 -26.62 1.46 -3.88
CA THR A 13 -27.80 0.87 -3.23
C THR A 13 -27.45 -0.21 -2.22
N ASP A 14 -26.29 -0.84 -2.37
CA ASP A 14 -25.82 -1.93 -1.52
C ASP A 14 -24.29 -1.95 -1.40
N LEU A 15 -23.80 -2.70 -0.41
CA LEU A 15 -22.37 -2.83 -0.14
C LEU A 15 -21.62 -3.58 -1.24
N THR A 16 -22.30 -4.42 -2.02
CA THR A 16 -21.68 -5.19 -3.11
C THR A 16 -21.20 -4.26 -4.22
N GLN A 17 -21.95 -3.20 -4.54
CA GLN A 17 -21.53 -2.18 -5.50
C GLN A 17 -20.28 -1.43 -5.01
N VAL A 18 -20.24 -1.07 -3.73
CA VAL A 18 -19.06 -0.42 -3.11
C VAL A 18 -17.86 -1.38 -3.16
N PHE A 19 -18.05 -2.64 -2.79
CA PHE A 19 -17.02 -3.67 -2.81
C PHE A 19 -16.44 -3.88 -4.21
N ASN A 20 -17.29 -4.08 -5.22
CA ASN A 20 -16.88 -4.31 -6.60
C ASN A 20 -16.11 -3.12 -7.18
N ARG A 21 -16.46 -1.89 -6.79
CA ARG A 21 -15.76 -0.68 -7.24
C ARG A 21 -14.42 -0.48 -6.52
N TRP A 22 -14.39 -0.70 -5.21
CA TRP A 22 -13.25 -0.26 -4.38
C TRP A 22 -12.27 -1.35 -3.97
N LEU A 23 -12.60 -2.64 -4.10
CA LEU A 23 -11.73 -3.72 -3.62
C LEU A 23 -10.32 -3.64 -4.23
N VAL A 24 -10.25 -3.60 -5.56
CA VAL A 24 -8.98 -3.61 -6.28
C VAL A 24 -8.22 -2.28 -6.09
N PRO A 25 -8.84 -1.09 -6.24
CA PRO A 25 -8.16 0.18 -5.97
C PRO A 25 -7.62 0.31 -4.54
N THR A 26 -8.41 -0.06 -3.53
CA THR A 26 -8.00 0.01 -2.12
C THR A 26 -6.84 -0.94 -1.85
N TYR A 27 -6.93 -2.18 -2.35
CA TYR A 27 -5.84 -3.15 -2.20
C TYR A 27 -4.55 -2.70 -2.88
N LYS A 28 -4.61 -2.28 -4.15
CA LYS A 28 -3.43 -1.81 -4.89
C LYS A 28 -2.80 -0.59 -4.23
N THR A 29 -3.60 0.29 -3.67
CA THR A 29 -3.10 1.43 -2.89
C THR A 29 -2.41 0.95 -1.63
N ALA A 30 -3.05 0.10 -0.84
CA ALA A 30 -2.42 -0.49 0.35
C ALA A 30 -1.10 -1.22 0.01
N PHE A 31 -1.04 -1.94 -1.11
CA PHE A 31 0.14 -2.66 -1.55
C PHE A 31 1.29 -1.76 -1.97
N ARG A 32 1.01 -0.70 -2.75
CA ARG A 32 2.02 0.30 -3.10
C ARG A 32 2.66 0.92 -1.86
N TRP A 33 1.83 1.19 -0.85
CA TRP A 33 2.25 1.89 0.37
C TRP A 33 2.80 1.00 1.46
N THR A 34 2.71 -0.33 1.37
CA THR A 34 3.26 -1.25 2.39
C THR A 34 4.31 -2.21 1.81
N GLY A 35 4.27 -2.44 0.50
CA GLY A 35 5.13 -3.41 -0.21
C GLY A 35 4.89 -4.86 0.17
N ASN A 36 3.92 -5.15 1.03
CA ASN A 36 3.67 -6.49 1.56
C ASN A 36 2.20 -6.87 1.50
N ARG A 37 1.95 -8.08 1.00
CA ARG A 37 0.60 -8.64 0.85
C ARG A 37 -0.19 -8.65 2.16
N VAL A 38 0.37 -9.19 3.23
CA VAL A 38 -0.35 -9.37 4.51
C VAL A 38 -0.75 -8.01 5.08
N ASP A 39 0.15 -7.05 5.06
CA ASP A 39 -0.16 -5.69 5.53
C ASP A 39 -1.17 -4.97 4.62
N SER A 40 -1.16 -5.27 3.32
CA SER A 40 -2.15 -4.75 2.36
C SER A 40 -3.54 -5.32 2.59
N GLU A 41 -3.63 -6.63 2.83
CA GLU A 41 -4.86 -7.35 3.17
C GLU A 41 -5.44 -6.83 4.49
N ASP A 42 -4.59 -6.61 5.51
CA ASP A 42 -4.99 -6.03 6.80
C ASP A 42 -5.53 -4.59 6.62
N ALA A 43 -4.81 -3.73 5.90
CA ALA A 43 -5.24 -2.36 5.64
C ALA A 43 -6.55 -2.32 4.84
N THR A 44 -6.67 -3.14 3.79
CA THR A 44 -7.88 -3.23 2.96
C THR A 44 -9.07 -3.71 3.79
N THR A 45 -8.87 -4.73 4.64
CA THR A 45 -9.91 -5.20 5.57
C THR A 45 -10.38 -4.08 6.48
N TRP A 46 -9.44 -3.32 7.05
CA TRP A 46 -9.76 -2.22 7.94
C TRP A 46 -10.62 -1.16 7.24
N VAL A 47 -10.25 -0.76 6.01
CA VAL A 47 -11.01 0.22 5.21
C VAL A 47 -12.46 -0.23 5.04
N PHE A 48 -12.66 -1.46 4.56
CA PHE A 48 -14.00 -1.97 4.29
C PHE A 48 -14.84 -2.15 5.56
N LEU A 49 -14.25 -2.58 6.67
CA LEU A 49 -14.96 -2.71 7.94
C LEU A 49 -15.29 -1.34 8.57
N ALA A 50 -14.41 -0.35 8.41
CA ALA A 50 -14.64 1.02 8.87
C ALA A 50 -15.80 1.67 8.08
N VAL A 51 -15.72 1.62 6.74
CA VAL A 51 -16.74 2.17 5.85
C VAL A 51 -18.08 1.46 6.09
N ALA A 52 -18.12 0.12 6.06
CA ALA A 52 -19.36 -0.64 6.28
C ALA A 52 -19.98 -0.39 7.67
N GLY A 53 -19.18 -0.02 8.67
CA GLY A 53 -19.67 0.34 10.01
C GLY A 53 -20.44 1.65 10.05
N GLN A 54 -20.18 2.57 9.12
CA GLN A 54 -20.72 3.94 9.13
C GLN A 54 -21.72 4.17 8.01
N LEU A 55 -21.55 3.48 6.89
CA LEU A 55 -22.32 3.66 5.66
C LEU A 55 -23.82 3.45 5.86
N ARG A 56 -24.65 4.36 5.35
CA ARG A 56 -26.11 4.24 5.34
C ARG A 56 -26.57 4.26 3.88
N LEU A 57 -26.92 3.11 3.33
CA LEU A 57 -27.33 3.00 1.94
C LEU A 57 -28.86 3.07 1.81
N PRO A 58 -29.41 3.61 0.71
CA PRO A 58 -28.69 4.17 -0.44
C PRO A 58 -28.01 5.52 -0.14
N GLU A 59 -26.85 5.77 -0.75
CA GLU A 59 -26.07 7.00 -0.57
C GLU A 59 -25.39 7.42 -1.88
N LEU A 60 -25.17 8.73 -2.05
CA LEU A 60 -24.49 9.30 -3.21
C LEU A 60 -23.08 8.71 -3.37
N VAL A 61 -22.75 8.30 -4.59
CA VAL A 61 -21.45 7.71 -4.92
C VAL A 61 -20.29 8.59 -4.43
N GLN A 62 -20.36 9.91 -4.62
CA GLN A 62 -19.31 10.85 -4.21
C GLN A 62 -19.07 10.86 -2.69
N VAL A 63 -20.11 10.63 -1.88
CA VAL A 63 -20.00 10.61 -0.42
C VAL A 63 -19.30 9.32 -0.01
N VAL A 64 -19.76 8.17 -0.52
CA VAL A 64 -19.15 6.87 -0.21
C VAL A 64 -17.72 6.76 -0.72
N ASP A 65 -17.45 7.25 -1.93
CA ASP A 65 -16.11 7.28 -2.52
C ASP A 65 -15.15 8.10 -1.66
N LYS A 66 -15.61 9.25 -1.14
CA LYS A 66 -14.84 10.04 -0.18
C LYS A 66 -14.58 9.29 1.12
N ASP A 67 -15.60 8.65 1.69
CA ASP A 67 -15.46 7.87 2.92
C ASP A 67 -14.45 6.72 2.77
N VAL A 68 -14.45 6.03 1.61
CA VAL A 68 -13.47 4.98 1.31
C VAL A 68 -12.05 5.55 1.21
N LEU A 69 -11.88 6.70 0.55
CA LEU A 69 -10.58 7.36 0.44
C LEU A 69 -10.06 7.82 1.81
N ASP A 70 -10.90 8.46 2.61
CA ASP A 70 -10.56 8.93 3.97
C ASP A 70 -10.20 7.74 4.88
N ALA A 71 -10.96 6.66 4.82
CA ALA A 71 -10.63 5.41 5.50
C ALA A 71 -9.31 4.80 4.99
N GLY A 72 -9.05 4.85 3.67
CA GLY A 72 -7.80 4.41 3.07
C GLY A 72 -6.58 5.14 3.63
N LEU A 73 -6.65 6.47 3.70
CA LEU A 73 -5.60 7.32 4.28
C LEU A 73 -5.37 7.00 5.75
N GLU A 74 -6.44 6.84 6.52
CA GLU A 74 -6.34 6.48 7.94
C GLU A 74 -5.74 5.08 8.14
N ALA A 75 -6.11 4.10 7.33
CA ALA A 75 -5.53 2.75 7.39
C ALA A 75 -4.00 2.78 7.19
N LEU A 76 -3.53 3.55 6.21
CA LEU A 76 -2.10 3.71 5.92
C LEU A 76 -1.39 4.48 7.05
N ARG A 77 -2.00 5.55 7.55
CA ARG A 77 -1.46 6.31 8.69
C ARG A 77 -1.28 5.40 9.90
N ARG A 78 -2.29 4.60 10.24
CA ARG A 78 -2.23 3.62 11.34
C ARG A 78 -1.16 2.57 11.09
N HIS A 79 -1.08 2.00 9.89
CA HIS A 79 -0.03 1.02 9.57
C HIS A 79 1.37 1.59 9.85
N TRP A 80 1.66 2.77 9.33
CA TRP A 80 2.98 3.39 9.45
C TRP A 80 3.29 3.88 10.87
N ALA A 81 2.30 4.43 11.57
CA ALA A 81 2.45 4.84 12.96
C ALA A 81 2.62 3.64 13.91
N ASP A 82 1.73 2.65 13.84
CA ASP A 82 1.67 1.54 14.79
C ASP A 82 2.82 0.53 14.57
N ARG A 83 3.31 0.38 13.34
CA ARG A 83 4.36 -0.60 13.03
C ARG A 83 5.76 -0.02 13.02
N TYR A 84 5.89 1.25 12.61
CA TYR A 84 7.19 1.86 12.38
C TYR A 84 7.42 3.19 13.09
N GLY A 85 6.49 3.63 13.95
CA GLY A 85 6.64 4.87 14.70
C GLY A 85 6.53 6.15 13.86
N ILE A 86 6.07 6.05 12.60
CA ILE A 86 5.96 7.20 11.70
C ILE A 86 4.67 7.96 12.00
N ALA A 87 4.73 8.81 13.02
CA ALA A 87 3.58 9.59 13.49
C ALA A 87 3.16 10.71 12.50
N ARG A 88 4.09 11.17 11.65
CA ARG A 88 3.89 12.27 10.69
C ARG A 88 3.85 11.78 9.24
N VAL A 89 3.04 10.76 8.96
CA VAL A 89 2.59 10.55 7.58
C VAL A 89 1.73 11.77 7.23
N ARG A 90 2.28 12.75 6.50
CA ARG A 90 1.48 13.84 5.95
C ARG A 90 0.58 13.21 4.89
N CYS A 91 -0.68 12.93 5.22
CA CYS A 91 -1.63 12.29 4.31
C CYS A 91 -1.77 13.04 2.96
N GLY A 92 -1.43 14.33 2.91
CA GLY A 92 -1.37 15.10 1.66
C GLY A 92 -0.28 14.66 0.66
N GLU A 93 0.71 13.87 1.11
CA GLU A 93 1.73 13.25 0.26
C GLU A 93 1.27 11.89 -0.29
N ILE A 94 0.22 11.30 0.30
CA ILE A 94 -0.43 10.09 -0.20
C ILE A 94 -1.36 10.47 -1.34
N ARG A 95 -0.81 10.60 -2.55
CA ARG A 95 -1.63 10.74 -3.75
C ARG A 95 -2.09 9.36 -4.21
N GLY A 96 -3.41 9.14 -4.20
CA GLY A 96 -4.04 8.04 -4.92
C GLY A 96 -3.95 8.30 -6.42
N SER A 97 -2.79 8.04 -7.03
CA SER A 97 -2.72 7.98 -8.50
C SER A 97 -3.55 6.78 -8.96
N GLU A 98 -4.54 7.04 -9.81
CA GLU A 98 -5.33 5.98 -10.48
C GLU A 98 -4.44 5.11 -11.36
N GLU A 99 -3.35 5.67 -11.89
CA GLU A 99 -2.35 4.95 -12.66
C GLU A 99 -1.18 4.50 -11.79
N ILE A 100 -0.87 3.20 -11.86
CA ILE A 100 0.37 2.65 -11.33
C ILE A 100 1.46 3.02 -12.34
N PRO A 101 2.49 3.81 -11.96
CA PRO A 101 3.59 4.08 -12.85
C PRO A 101 4.24 2.74 -13.23
N GLY A 102 4.47 2.53 -14.54
CA GLY A 102 5.23 1.38 -15.01
C GLY A 102 6.62 1.36 -14.38
N LEU A 103 7.25 0.17 -14.35
CA LEU A 103 8.59 0.03 -13.77
C LEU A 103 9.62 0.97 -14.43
N GLU A 104 9.46 1.24 -15.73
CA GLU A 104 10.31 2.15 -16.49
C GLU A 104 10.22 3.59 -15.97
N SER A 105 9.01 4.11 -15.75
CA SER A 105 8.82 5.47 -15.25
C SER A 105 9.23 5.63 -13.79
N LEU A 106 9.10 4.58 -12.98
CA LEU A 106 9.67 4.57 -11.61
C LEU A 106 11.19 4.69 -11.59
N PHE A 107 11.86 4.29 -12.67
CA PHE A 107 13.32 4.29 -12.77
C PHE A 107 13.87 5.51 -13.51
N ASP A 108 13.01 6.45 -13.91
CA ASP A 108 13.43 7.73 -14.44
C ASP A 108 14.23 8.52 -13.40
N GLY A 109 15.34 9.14 -13.83
CA GLY A 109 16.26 9.83 -12.93
C GLY A 109 17.22 8.94 -12.10
N LEU A 110 17.12 7.61 -12.21
CA LEU A 110 18.11 6.70 -11.65
C LEU A 110 19.31 6.52 -12.59
N THR A 111 20.52 6.39 -12.02
CA THR A 111 21.72 6.00 -12.78
C THR A 111 21.63 4.54 -13.24
N ALA A 112 22.40 4.17 -14.26
CA ALA A 112 22.46 2.77 -14.74
C ALA A 112 22.82 1.78 -13.62
N GLU A 113 23.75 2.14 -12.72
CA GLU A 113 24.10 1.32 -11.55
C GLU A 113 22.94 1.14 -10.59
N MET A 114 22.19 2.21 -10.30
CA MET A 114 21.03 2.17 -9.40
C MET A 114 19.92 1.29 -10.00
N ARG A 115 19.62 1.46 -11.30
CA ARG A 115 18.66 0.63 -12.03
C ARG A 115 19.06 -0.84 -11.97
N LEU A 116 20.33 -1.15 -12.27
CA LEU A 116 20.85 -2.52 -12.20
C LEU A 116 20.73 -3.09 -10.78
N ALA A 117 21.07 -2.32 -9.74
CA ALA A 117 20.94 -2.75 -8.35
C ALA A 117 19.49 -3.10 -7.99
N LEU A 118 18.51 -2.27 -8.38
CA LEU A 118 17.09 -2.51 -8.14
C LEU A 118 16.57 -3.73 -8.91
N VAL A 119 16.94 -3.87 -10.19
CA VAL A 119 16.59 -5.04 -11.01
C VAL A 119 17.13 -6.33 -10.37
N LEU A 120 18.40 -6.36 -9.98
CA LEU A 120 18.99 -7.54 -9.35
C LEU A 120 18.35 -7.84 -7.99
N ARG A 121 18.02 -6.80 -7.21
CA ARG A 121 17.40 -6.94 -5.89
C ARG A 121 15.95 -7.44 -5.98
N PHE A 122 15.11 -6.81 -6.79
CA PHE A 122 13.66 -7.04 -6.79
C PHE A 122 13.21 -8.10 -7.82
N LEU A 123 13.74 -8.05 -9.04
CA LEU A 123 13.37 -9.02 -10.09
C LEU A 123 14.14 -10.33 -9.97
N ARG A 124 15.44 -10.26 -9.63
CA ARG A 124 16.28 -11.46 -9.48
C ARG A 124 16.43 -11.93 -8.03
N ARG A 125 15.84 -11.22 -7.07
CA ARG A 125 15.85 -11.57 -5.62
C ARG A 125 17.24 -11.81 -5.04
N ARG A 126 18.28 -11.16 -5.57
CA ARG A 126 19.66 -11.31 -5.09
C ARG A 126 19.88 -10.51 -3.81
N SER A 127 20.78 -10.99 -2.95
CA SER A 127 21.21 -10.27 -1.76
C SER A 127 22.16 -9.12 -2.12
N PRO A 128 22.30 -8.09 -1.26
CA PRO A 128 23.31 -7.04 -1.45
C PRO A 128 24.74 -7.60 -1.60
N ALA A 129 25.08 -8.66 -0.87
CA ALA A 129 26.38 -9.33 -0.97
C ALA A 129 26.63 -9.97 -2.35
N THR A 130 25.59 -10.51 -2.99
CA THR A 130 25.67 -11.08 -4.34
C THR A 130 25.64 -10.00 -5.43
N ILE A 131 25.05 -8.84 -5.16
CA ILE A 131 24.99 -7.70 -6.08
C ILE A 131 26.32 -6.94 -6.12
N ALA A 132 26.94 -6.74 -4.96
CA ALA A 132 28.23 -6.07 -4.79
C ALA A 132 29.31 -6.42 -5.83
N PRO A 133 29.66 -7.70 -6.08
CA PRO A 133 30.70 -8.05 -7.06
C PRO A 133 30.30 -7.70 -8.50
N GLN A 134 29.01 -7.72 -8.84
CA GLN A 134 28.54 -7.33 -10.19
C GLN A 134 28.62 -5.82 -10.42
N LEU A 135 28.62 -5.03 -9.34
CA LEU A 135 28.79 -3.59 -9.38
C LEU A 135 30.24 -3.16 -9.11
N GLY A 136 31.16 -4.10 -8.83
CA GLY A 136 32.55 -3.78 -8.49
C GLY A 136 32.70 -3.02 -7.16
N ILE A 137 31.80 -3.23 -6.19
CA ILE A 137 31.78 -2.51 -4.91
C ILE A 137 31.70 -3.47 -3.72
N ARG A 138 31.88 -2.95 -2.50
CA ARG A 138 31.69 -3.70 -1.24
C ARG A 138 30.19 -3.94 -0.92
N PRO A 139 29.82 -5.03 -0.22
CA PRO A 139 28.43 -5.33 0.18
C PRO A 139 27.71 -4.16 0.87
N GLU A 140 28.38 -3.45 1.77
CA GLU A 140 27.82 -2.30 2.50
C GLU A 140 27.53 -1.13 1.56
N ALA A 141 28.39 -0.92 0.55
CA ALA A 141 28.19 0.09 -0.47
C ALA A 141 27.04 -0.29 -1.42
N ALA A 142 26.85 -1.58 -1.71
CA ALA A 142 25.69 -2.06 -2.47
C ALA A 142 24.39 -1.85 -1.69
N ARG A 143 24.37 -2.15 -0.39
CA ARG A 143 23.23 -1.90 0.50
C ARG A 143 22.85 -0.42 0.51
N ARG A 144 23.81 0.48 0.76
CA ARG A 144 23.56 1.93 0.73
C ARG A 144 23.07 2.42 -0.63
N ARG A 145 23.59 1.86 -1.73
CA ARG A 145 23.16 2.22 -3.10
C ARG A 145 21.73 1.77 -3.40
N ILE A 146 21.32 0.58 -2.95
CA ILE A 146 19.93 0.12 -3.06
C ILE A 146 19.00 1.05 -2.29
N ILE A 147 19.34 1.39 -1.04
CA ILE A 147 18.54 2.31 -0.20
C ILE A 147 18.45 3.68 -0.87
N ALA A 148 19.56 4.24 -1.35
CA ALA A 148 19.57 5.53 -2.05
C ALA A 148 18.73 5.50 -3.34
N ALA A 149 18.80 4.41 -4.11
CA ALA A 149 17.99 4.24 -5.31
C ALA A 149 16.49 4.20 -4.98
N LEU A 150 16.08 3.47 -3.92
CA LEU A 150 14.69 3.41 -3.48
C LEU A 150 14.20 4.76 -2.94
N GLY A 151 15.05 5.52 -2.26
CA GLY A 151 14.74 6.89 -1.84
C GLY A 151 14.43 7.80 -3.05
N ARG A 152 15.20 7.67 -4.14
CA ARG A 152 14.91 8.38 -5.39
C ARG A 152 13.62 7.92 -6.06
N VAL A 153 13.31 6.62 -6.05
CA VAL A 153 12.03 6.10 -6.55
C VAL A 153 10.87 6.76 -5.80
N ALA A 154 10.94 6.90 -4.48
CA ALA A 154 9.90 7.56 -3.70
C ALA A 154 9.79 9.06 -4.00
N GLN A 155 10.89 9.74 -4.31
CA GLN A 155 10.83 11.14 -4.77
C GLN A 155 10.09 11.28 -6.10
N CYS A 156 10.29 10.34 -7.04
CA CYS A 156 9.57 10.30 -8.30
C CYS A 156 8.05 10.07 -8.11
N THR A 157 7.63 9.49 -7.00
CA THR A 157 6.21 9.33 -6.66
C THR A 157 5.62 10.54 -5.92
N GLY A 158 6.42 11.59 -5.71
CA GLY A 158 6.01 12.83 -5.06
C GLY A 158 6.25 12.87 -3.55
N LEU A 159 6.85 11.83 -2.97
CA LEU A 159 7.20 11.83 -1.54
C LEU A 159 8.49 12.62 -1.32
N GLN A 160 8.40 13.72 -0.57
CA GLN A 160 9.54 14.56 -0.24
C GLN A 160 9.70 14.62 1.28
N VAL A 161 10.81 14.07 1.78
CA VAL A 161 11.20 14.18 3.19
C VAL A 161 12.51 14.97 3.23
N GLU A 162 12.48 16.14 3.85
CA GLU A 162 13.68 16.89 4.18
C GLU A 162 14.47 16.12 5.24
N SER A 163 15.78 16.01 5.06
CA SER A 163 16.64 15.16 5.88
C SER A 163 17.81 15.96 6.44
N SER A 164 18.11 15.71 7.71
CA SER A 164 19.33 16.19 8.38
C SER A 164 20.11 15.09 9.10
N GLU A 165 19.52 13.91 9.28
CA GLU A 165 20.14 12.77 9.96
C GLU A 165 20.49 11.59 9.02
N PRO A 166 21.46 10.74 9.41
CA PRO A 166 21.84 9.55 8.63
C PRO A 166 20.77 8.44 8.70
N VAL A 167 20.47 7.84 7.55
CA VAL A 167 19.48 6.75 7.42
C VAL A 167 19.87 5.50 8.23
N GLN A 168 18.91 4.93 8.96
CA GLN A 168 18.97 3.64 9.68
C GLN A 168 19.14 2.45 8.71
N THR A 169 20.34 2.33 8.15
CA THR A 169 20.66 1.45 7.01
C THR A 169 20.35 -0.02 7.28
N ASP A 170 20.60 -0.51 8.48
CA ASP A 170 20.41 -1.93 8.81
C ASP A 170 18.93 -2.30 8.93
N GLN A 171 18.15 -1.47 9.63
CA GLN A 171 16.72 -1.68 9.78
C GLN A 171 15.99 -1.54 8.43
N VAL A 172 16.32 -0.51 7.64
CA VAL A 172 15.76 -0.31 6.29
C VAL A 172 16.13 -1.48 5.38
N SER A 173 17.38 -1.96 5.43
CA SER A 173 17.78 -3.15 4.66
C SER A 173 17.00 -4.40 5.08
N GLY A 174 16.80 -4.61 6.39
CA GLY A 174 16.00 -5.72 6.91
C GLY A 174 14.55 -5.68 6.42
N PHE A 175 13.93 -4.49 6.45
CA PHE A 175 12.59 -4.26 5.88
C PHE A 175 12.54 -4.63 4.39
N ILE A 176 13.49 -4.13 3.58
CA ILE A 176 13.58 -4.44 2.16
C ILE A 176 13.75 -5.95 1.95
N ASP A 177 14.52 -6.61 2.81
CA ASP A 177 14.73 -8.05 2.75
C ASP A 177 13.44 -8.85 2.96
N ASP A 178 12.63 -8.46 3.93
CA ASP A 178 11.32 -9.08 4.16
C ASP A 178 10.34 -8.78 3.02
N VAL A 179 10.29 -7.54 2.53
CA VAL A 179 9.46 -7.15 1.38
C VAL A 179 9.80 -7.99 0.14
N VAL A 180 11.08 -8.11 -0.22
CA VAL A 180 11.50 -8.92 -1.37
C VAL A 180 11.28 -10.42 -1.14
N ALA A 181 11.43 -10.90 0.09
CA ALA A 181 11.11 -12.27 0.46
C ALA A 181 9.59 -12.53 0.55
N ARG A 182 8.76 -11.50 0.35
CA ARG A 182 7.29 -11.54 0.53
C ARG A 182 6.87 -11.97 1.94
N ARG A 183 7.71 -11.68 2.92
CA ARG A 183 7.44 -11.88 4.35
C ARG A 183 6.94 -10.59 4.96
N ARG A 184 6.14 -10.70 6.02
CA ARG A 184 5.67 -9.57 6.78
C ARG A 184 6.87 -8.92 7.49
N PRO A 185 7.21 -7.65 7.22
CA PRO A 185 8.37 -7.03 7.85
C PRO A 185 8.21 -6.95 9.37
N VAL A 186 9.35 -7.07 10.07
CA VAL A 186 9.41 -6.90 11.53
C VAL A 186 9.11 -5.44 11.89
N ARG A 187 8.50 -5.21 13.06
CA ARG A 187 8.24 -3.86 13.58
C ARG A 187 9.52 -3.24 14.14
N PHE A 188 9.72 -1.95 13.88
CA PHE A 188 10.85 -1.19 14.42
C PHE A 188 10.57 0.30 14.24
N GLU A 189 11.02 1.14 15.16
CA GLU A 189 10.85 2.58 15.03
C GLU A 189 11.85 3.17 14.03
N VAL A 190 11.33 4.05 13.15
CA VAL A 190 12.15 4.72 12.14
C VAL A 190 12.21 6.22 12.29
N LEU A 191 13.38 6.76 11.97
CA LEU A 191 13.55 8.18 11.68
C LEU A 191 12.81 8.52 10.37
N PRO A 192 12.31 9.76 10.21
CA PRO A 192 11.63 10.19 8.98
C PRO A 192 12.42 9.89 7.69
N GLU A 193 13.74 9.98 7.73
CA GLU A 193 14.67 9.74 6.62
C GLU A 193 14.68 8.29 6.10
N ALA A 194 14.30 7.34 6.94
CA ALA A 194 14.18 5.94 6.56
C ALA A 194 12.88 5.64 5.81
N TRP A 195 11.89 6.53 5.84
CA TRP A 195 10.59 6.31 5.22
C TRP A 195 10.62 6.29 3.69
N PRO A 196 11.28 7.24 2.98
CA PRO A 196 11.31 7.22 1.51
C PRO A 196 11.82 5.90 0.90
N PRO A 197 12.96 5.33 1.32
CA PRO A 197 13.40 4.07 0.73
C PRO A 197 12.46 2.89 1.05
N MET A 198 11.75 2.91 2.18
CA MET A 198 10.75 1.89 2.51
C MET A 198 9.52 2.02 1.59
N ILE A 199 9.04 3.24 1.33
CA ILE A 199 7.96 3.50 0.37
C ILE A 199 8.39 3.12 -1.06
N GLY A 200 9.60 3.52 -1.45
CA GLY A 200 10.18 3.14 -2.74
C GLY A 200 10.19 1.63 -2.95
N ALA A 201 10.51 0.85 -1.90
CA ALA A 201 10.46 -0.62 -1.98
C ALA A 201 9.05 -1.14 -2.28
N GLY A 202 8.02 -0.53 -1.68
CA GLY A 202 6.62 -0.87 -1.94
C GLY A 202 6.19 -0.56 -3.37
N HIS A 203 6.56 0.61 -3.89
CA HIS A 203 6.29 0.98 -5.28
C HIS A 203 6.99 0.06 -6.29
N VAL A 204 8.27 -0.29 -6.06
CA VAL A 204 8.98 -1.24 -6.93
C VAL A 204 8.32 -2.62 -6.87
N GLN A 205 7.90 -3.11 -5.70
CA GLN A 205 7.16 -4.38 -5.61
C GLN A 205 5.83 -4.34 -6.35
N ALA A 206 5.08 -3.23 -6.24
CA ALA A 206 3.79 -3.06 -6.89
C ALA A 206 3.90 -3.01 -8.43
N ALA A 207 5.00 -2.50 -8.97
CA ALA A 207 5.26 -2.45 -10.40
C ALA A 207 5.61 -3.82 -11.03
N ILE A 208 5.87 -4.85 -10.21
CA ILE A 208 6.08 -6.21 -10.69
C ILE A 208 4.73 -6.86 -10.93
N ALA A 209 4.48 -7.29 -12.18
CA ALA A 209 3.21 -7.88 -12.58
C ALA A 209 2.74 -9.01 -11.65
N GLY A 210 1.50 -8.91 -11.20
CA GLY A 210 0.83 -9.91 -10.36
C GLY A 210 1.13 -9.83 -8.86
N ASN A 211 2.03 -8.94 -8.42
CA ASN A 211 2.26 -8.73 -6.99
C ASN A 211 1.14 -7.92 -6.31
N ASP A 212 0.52 -7.01 -7.04
CA ASP A 212 -0.45 -6.02 -6.54
C ASP A 212 -1.90 -6.50 -6.65
N LEU A 213 -2.12 -7.82 -6.70
CA LEU A 213 -3.45 -8.42 -6.70
C LEU A 213 -3.75 -9.12 -5.36
N PRO A 214 -4.99 -8.99 -4.85
CA PRO A 214 -5.41 -9.72 -3.67
C PRO A 214 -5.52 -11.23 -3.95
N THR A 215 -5.34 -12.05 -2.91
CA THR A 215 -5.57 -13.49 -3.03
C THR A 215 -7.07 -13.80 -3.09
N HIS A 216 -7.45 -14.85 -3.83
CA HIS A 216 -8.84 -15.31 -3.88
C HIS A 216 -9.40 -15.69 -2.49
N GLU A 217 -8.56 -16.20 -1.60
CA GLU A 217 -8.95 -16.51 -0.22
C GLU A 217 -9.25 -15.25 0.58
N PHE A 218 -8.41 -14.22 0.46
CA PHE A 218 -8.65 -12.92 1.08
C PHE A 218 -9.97 -12.31 0.61
N VAL A 219 -10.22 -12.26 -0.71
CA VAL A 219 -11.44 -11.68 -1.28
C VAL A 219 -12.69 -12.37 -0.70
N ARG A 220 -12.75 -13.71 -0.72
CA ARG A 220 -13.87 -14.48 -0.16
C ARG A 220 -14.05 -14.28 1.34
N THR A 221 -12.95 -14.13 2.07
CA THR A 221 -13.01 -13.91 3.52
C THR A 221 -13.55 -12.53 3.86
N LEU A 222 -13.13 -11.50 3.10
CA LEU A 222 -13.58 -10.14 3.29
C LEU A 222 -15.07 -9.99 2.92
N GLU A 223 -15.49 -10.56 1.79
CA GLU A 223 -16.88 -10.60 1.35
C GLU A 223 -17.80 -11.17 2.44
N ARG A 224 -17.48 -12.36 2.96
CA ARG A 224 -18.24 -13.00 4.06
C ARG A 224 -18.33 -12.13 5.31
N ARG A 225 -17.23 -11.47 5.69
CA ARG A 225 -17.21 -10.58 6.87
C ARG A 225 -18.12 -9.37 6.68
N LEU A 226 -18.24 -8.87 5.45
CA LEU A 226 -19.13 -7.76 5.13
C LEU A 226 -20.60 -8.20 5.13
N GLU A 227 -20.90 -9.38 4.59
CA GLU A 227 -22.24 -9.99 4.64
C GLU A 227 -22.71 -10.21 6.08
N ASP A 228 -21.88 -10.82 6.93
CA ASP A 228 -22.20 -11.05 8.35
C ASP A 228 -22.53 -9.74 9.08
N ARG A 229 -21.80 -8.67 8.75
CA ARG A 229 -21.99 -7.35 9.37
C ARG A 229 -23.27 -6.68 8.85
N ALA A 230 -23.56 -6.78 7.56
CA ALA A 230 -24.79 -6.28 6.98
C ALA A 230 -26.01 -7.00 7.58
N GLY A 231 -25.96 -8.34 7.67
CA GLY A 231 -27.02 -9.16 8.25
C GLY A 231 -27.32 -8.82 9.72
N ARG A 232 -26.29 -8.53 10.52
CA ARG A 232 -26.48 -8.10 11.92
C ARG A 232 -27.21 -6.77 12.05
N ARG A 233 -27.04 -5.84 11.11
CA ARG A 233 -27.71 -4.52 11.11
C ARG A 233 -29.22 -4.65 10.91
N PHE A 234 -29.65 -5.52 9.99
CA PHE A 234 -31.07 -5.79 9.75
C PHE A 234 -31.76 -6.47 10.94
N VAL A 235 -31.06 -7.32 11.69
CA VAL A 235 -31.63 -8.00 12.88
C VAL A 235 -31.84 -7.03 14.05
N THR A 236 -30.98 -6.01 14.19
CA THR A 236 -31.16 -4.97 15.24
C THR A 236 -32.29 -4.00 14.93
N ASP A 237 -32.52 -3.63 13.68
CA ASP A 237 -33.58 -2.67 13.32
C ASP A 237 -34.99 -3.30 13.33
N LEU A 238 -35.10 -4.62 13.14
CA LEU A 238 -36.38 -5.35 13.22
C LEU A 238 -36.82 -5.69 14.65
N ARG A 239 -35.92 -5.62 15.65
CA ARG A 239 -36.26 -5.91 17.05
C ARG A 239 -36.85 -4.74 17.84
N ILE A 240 -36.99 -3.56 17.24
CA ILE A 240 -37.57 -2.38 17.90
C ILE A 240 -39.10 -2.28 17.70
N TRP A 241 -39.71 -3.18 16.91
CA TRP A 241 -41.17 -3.19 16.66
C TRP A 241 -41.86 -4.51 17.07
N SER A 242 -41.36 -5.17 18.12
CA SER A 242 -42.06 -6.32 18.73
C SER A 242 -41.81 -6.41 20.23
N ALA A 243 -42.44 -5.49 20.98
CA ALA A 243 -42.88 -5.68 22.37
C ALA A 243 -43.89 -4.59 22.73
#